data_AF-A0A969IPW8-F1
#
_entry.id   AF-A0A969IPW8-F1
#
_cell.length_a   1.000
_cell.length_b   1.000
_cell.length_c   1.000
_cell.angle_alpha   90.00
_cell.angle_beta   90.00
_cell.angle_gamma   90.00
#
_symmetry.space_group_name_H-M   'P 1'
#
loop_
_entity.id
_entity.type
_entity.pdbx_description
1 polymer ?
#
loop_
_entity_poly.entity_id
_entity_poly.type
_entity_poly.pdbx_seq_one_letter_code
_entity_poly.pdbx_strand_id
1 'polypeptide(L)' 'MAELRRRLEELRQEHRDLDDAIASLQQTAPFNQLQLQRLKKRKLALRDQIKETRKRHRSPTSIA' A
#
# COMPACT_ATOMS: atom_id res chain seq x y z
N MET A 1 5.49 2.55 -20.30
CA MET A 1 4.10 2.31 -19.83
C MET A 1 3.94 1.05 -18.98
N ALA A 2 4.61 -0.06 -19.29
CA ALA A 2 4.55 -1.29 -18.48
C ALA A 2 5.09 -1.13 -17.04
N GLU A 3 6.12 -0.31 -16.86
CA GLU A 3 6.82 -0.15 -15.58
C GLU A 3 5.97 0.53 -14.49
N LEU A 4 5.16 1.54 -14.85
CA LEU A 4 4.25 2.20 -13.90
C LEU A 4 3.10 1.29 -13.45
N ARG A 5 2.58 0.45 -14.35
CA ARG A 5 1.55 -0.54 -14.01
C ARG A 5 2.10 -1.61 -13.08
N ARG A 6 3.27 -2.16 -13.40
CA ARG A 6 3.99 -3.10 -12.54
C ARG A 6 4.26 -2.50 -11.16
N ARG A 7 4.73 -1.25 -11.09
CA ARG A 7 4.95 -0.57 -9.81
C ARG A 7 3.67 -0.39 -9.00
N LEU A 8 2.56 -0.11 -9.67
CA LEU A 8 1.25 0.02 -9.01
C LEU A 8 0.75 -1.33 -8.46
N GLU A 9 1.01 -2.43 -9.17
CA GLU A 9 0.72 -3.79 -8.71
C GLU A 9 1.59 -4.18 -7.51
N GLU A 10 2.89 -3.90 -7.55
CA GLU A 10 3.81 -4.11 -6.42
C GLU A 10 3.36 -3.37 -5.17
N LEU A 11 3.04 -2.07 -5.29
CA LEU A 11 2.56 -1.27 -4.17
C LEU A 11 1.23 -1.79 -3.61
N ARG A 12 0.33 -2.26 -4.47
CA ARG A 12 -0.94 -2.88 -4.06
C ARG A 12 -0.72 -4.21 -3.34
N GLN A 13 0.24 -5.01 -3.79
CA GLN A 13 0.60 -6.25 -3.12
C GLN A 13 1.15 -5.96 -1.73
N GLU A 14 2.14 -5.07 -1.62
CA GLU A 14 2.74 -4.71 -0.33
C GLU A 14 1.69 -4.13 0.64
N HIS A 15 0.72 -3.37 0.14
CA HIS A 15 -0.38 -2.87 0.96
C HIS A 15 -1.28 -4.01 1.49
N ARG A 16 -1.57 -5.04 0.68
CA ARG A 16 -2.34 -6.22 1.11
C ARG A 16 -1.58 -7.02 2.16
N ASP A 17 -0.29 -7.25 1.94
CA ASP A 17 0.56 -7.98 2.88
C ASP A 17 0.63 -7.27 4.25
N LEU A 18 0.68 -5.94 4.26
CA LEU A 18 0.59 -5.17 5.51
C LEU A 18 -0.77 -5.28 6.20
N ASP A 19 -1.86 -5.41 5.44
CA ASP A 19 -3.19 -5.62 6.00
C ASP A 19 -3.30 -6.97 6.71
N ASP A 20 -2.80 -8.02 6.06
CA ASP A 20 -2.77 -9.36 6.63
C ASP A 20 -1.87 -9.43 7.87
N ALA A 21 -0.72 -8.76 7.83
CA ALA A 21 0.17 -8.65 8.99
C ALA A 21 -0.49 -7.91 10.17
N ILE A 22 -1.24 -6.83 9.89
CA ILE A 22 -2.01 -6.11 10.92
C ILE A 22 -3.10 -7.02 11.50
N ALA A 23 -3.86 -7.71 10.66
CA ALA A 23 -4.93 -8.59 11.11
C ALA A 23 -4.40 -9.73 11.98
N SER A 24 -3.32 -10.39 11.56
CA SER A 24 -2.64 -11.45 12.33
C SER A 24 -2.13 -10.93 13.68
N LEU A 25 -1.52 -9.74 13.71
CA LEU A 25 -1.01 -9.14 14.93
C LEU A 25 -2.13 -8.73 15.90
N GLN A 26 -3.33 -8.43 15.41
CA GLN A 26 -4.50 -8.15 16.24
C GLN A 26 -5.17 -9.41 16.81
N GLN A 27 -5.00 -10.57 16.16
CA GLN A 27 -5.56 -11.84 16.62
C GLN A 27 -4.76 -12.46 17.77
N THR A 28 -3.50 -12.06 17.96
CA THR A 28 -2.62 -12.63 18.99
C THR A 28 -2.48 -11.67 20.17
N ALA A 29 -3.01 -12.03 21.34
CA ALA A 29 -2.83 -11.27 22.57
C ALA A 29 -1.63 -11.78 23.40
N PRO A 30 -0.87 -10.91 24.08
CA PRO A 30 -0.94 -9.44 24.06
C PRO A 30 -0.36 -8.88 22.75
N PHE A 31 -1.13 -8.06 22.04
CA PHE A 31 -0.65 -7.48 20.79
C PHE A 31 0.29 -6.30 21.07
N ASN A 32 1.40 -6.24 20.33
CA ASN A 32 2.36 -5.15 20.46
C ASN A 32 1.80 -3.87 19.83
N GLN A 33 1.26 -2.98 20.69
CA GLN A 33 0.61 -1.74 20.26
C GLN A 33 1.56 -0.81 19.48
N LEU A 34 2.85 -0.77 19.83
CA LEU A 34 3.85 0.01 19.09
C LEU A 34 4.09 -0.55 17.69
N GLN A 35 4.18 -1.88 17.58
CA GLN A 35 4.32 -2.55 16.28
C GLN A 35 3.07 -2.32 15.41
N LEU A 36 1.88 -2.41 15.98
CA LEU A 36 0.62 -2.11 15.29
C LEU A 36 0.58 -0.67 14.77
N GLN A 37 1.00 0.31 15.58
CA GLN A 37 1.09 1.71 15.15
C GLN A 37 2.08 1.91 14.00
N ARG A 38 3.26 1.27 14.05
CA ARG A 38 4.26 1.32 12.97
C ARG A 38 3.72 0.73 11.66
N LEU A 39 3.05 -0.42 11.74
CA LEU A 39 2.44 -1.07 10.57
C LEU A 39 1.34 -0.20 9.95
N LYS A 40 0.44 0.36 10.77
CA LYS A 40 -0.60 1.29 10.30
C LYS A 40 -0.03 2.53 9.64
N LYS A 41 1.06 3.11 10.18
CA LYS A 41 1.75 4.26 9.57
C LYS A 41 2.35 3.89 8.21
N ARG A 42 2.98 2.71 8.09
CA ARG A 42 3.53 2.22 6.82
C ARG A 42 2.42 1.96 5.79
N LYS A 43 1.30 1.36 6.21
CA LYS A 43 0.12 1.15 5.36
C LYS A 43 -0.43 2.47 4.82
N LEU A 44 -0.54 3.50 5.65
CA LEU A 44 -0.99 4.83 5.23
C LEU A 44 -0.06 5.42 4.15
N ALA A 45 1.26 5.35 4.37
CA ALA A 45 2.25 5.83 3.40
C ALA A 45 2.15 5.09 2.05
N LEU A 46 1.97 3.76 2.06
CA LEU A 46 1.76 2.99 0.83
C LEU A 46 0.47 3.40 0.10
N ARG A 47 -0.62 3.63 0.83
CA ARG A 47 -1.87 4.11 0.23
C ARG A 47 -1.67 5.46 -0.47
N ASP A 48 -0.91 6.36 0.14
CA ASP A 48 -0.59 7.67 -0.43
C ASP A 48 0.31 7.54 -1.66
N GLN A 49 1.31 6.64 -1.62
CA GLN A 49 2.15 6.32 -2.79
C GLN A 49 1.33 5.73 -3.94
N ILE A 50 0.41 4.78 -3.67
CA ILE A 50 -0.50 4.23 -4.68
C ILE A 50 -1.34 5.35 -5.30
N LYS A 51 -1.88 6.26 -4.50
CA LYS A 51 -2.69 7.39 -4.97
C LYS A 51 -1.86 8.30 -5.89
N GLU A 52 -0.62 8.57 -5.52
CA GLU A 52 0.30 9.40 -6.30
C GLU A 52 0.72 8.71 -7.61
N THR A 53 1.15 7.45 -7.57
CA THR A 53 1.48 6.66 -8.76
C THR A 53 0.27 6.53 -9.70
N ARG A 54 -0.93 6.34 -9.16
CA ARG A 54 -2.18 6.31 -9.95
C ARG A 54 -2.48 7.65 -10.60
N LYS A 55 -2.30 8.77 -9.89
CA LYS A 55 -2.46 10.11 -10.46
C LYS A 55 -1.50 10.33 -11.63
N ARG A 56 -0.24 9.97 -11.45
CA ARG A 56 0.79 10.03 -12.51
C ARG A 56 0.45 9.15 -13.71
N HIS A 57 -0.18 7.99 -13.50
CA HIS A 57 -0.67 7.15 -14.61
C HIS A 57 -1.87 7.78 -15.34
N ARG A 58 -2.73 8.54 -14.65
CA ARG A 58 -3.96 9.13 -15.21
C ARG A 58 -3.71 10.27 -16.22
N SER A 59 -2.47 10.73 -16.37
CA SER A 59 -2.02 11.74 -17.34
C SER A 59 -0.72 11.20 -17.97
N PRO A 60 -0.64 10.66 -19.21
CA PRO A 60 -1.26 11.17 -20.44
C PRO A 60 -1.79 10.06 -21.39
N THR A 61 -3.10 9.97 -21.58
CA THR A 61 -3.70 9.45 -22.83
C THR A 61 -5.04 10.16 -23.07
N SER A 62 -4.96 11.48 -23.19
CA SER A 62 -5.74 12.23 -24.18
C SER A 62 -4.67 12.56 -25.21
N ILE A 63 -4.42 11.71 -26.21
CA ILE A 63 -5.13 11.60 -27.47
C ILE A 63 -4.58 10.30 -28.10
N ALA A 64 -5.44 9.38 -28.48
CA ALA A 64 -5.21 8.41 -29.55
C ALA A 64 -6.40 8.55 -30.50
#